data_AF-A0A1J5SGX1-F1
#
_entry.id   AF-A0A1J5SGX1-F1
#
_cell.length_a   1.000
_cell.length_b   1.000
_cell.length_c   1.000
_cell.angle_alpha   90.00
_cell.angle_beta   90.00
_cell.angle_gamma   90.00
#
_symmetry.space_group_name_H-M   'P 1'
#
loop_
_entity.id
_entity.type
_entity.pdbx_description
1 polymer ?
#
loop_
_entity_poly.entity_id
_entity_poly.type
_entity_poly.pdbx_seq_one_letter_code
_entity_poly.pdbx_strand_id
1 'polypeptide(L)'
;MKNTATSVNHVAEKIHELDEYSTQISGIANTIHEIADQTNLLALHAAIEAARAGEQGRGLAVVANEVRKLAKRTANSAKEISGMIGKIQEGTKYAVKEMEVSVAMVNDGVELARKAGNSVSSIREAAENAARDVDAITHAIQEQSLAARDIAQRIERIAKVRRKTPWHPRKQPNPQSRRQSSASNWMNWWRALK
;
A
#
# COMPACT_ATOMS: atom_id res chain seq x y z
N MET A 1 0.08 -3.61 -9.83
CA MET A 1 1.31 -3.62 -9.01
C MET A 1 2.18 -4.85 -9.23
N LYS A 2 1.69 -6.10 -9.18
CA LYS A 2 2.49 -7.26 -9.64
C LYS A 2 3.01 -7.08 -11.08
N ASN A 3 2.16 -6.54 -11.97
CA ASN A 3 2.52 -6.29 -13.36
C ASN A 3 3.65 -5.25 -13.55
N THR A 4 3.80 -4.27 -12.64
CA THR A 4 4.83 -3.23 -12.77
C THR A 4 6.19 -3.78 -12.36
N ALA A 5 6.27 -4.54 -11.26
CA ALA A 5 7.51 -5.21 -10.86
C ALA A 5 7.98 -6.24 -11.90
N THR A 6 7.07 -7.05 -12.46
CA THR A 6 7.40 -7.98 -13.54
C THR A 6 7.83 -7.26 -14.82
N SER A 7 7.19 -6.13 -15.14
CA SER A 7 7.57 -5.34 -16.31
C SER A 7 8.99 -4.80 -16.15
N VAL A 8 9.34 -4.25 -14.99
CA VAL A 8 10.69 -3.70 -14.75
C VAL A 8 11.75 -4.81 -14.82
N ASN A 9 11.50 -5.98 -14.24
CA ASN A 9 12.41 -7.13 -14.36
C ASN A 9 12.63 -7.56 -15.82
N HIS A 10 11.56 -7.59 -16.63
CA HIS A 10 11.68 -7.94 -18.04
C HIS A 10 12.49 -6.89 -18.84
N VAL A 11 12.36 -5.60 -18.50
CA VAL A 11 13.24 -4.59 -19.12
C VAL A 11 14.69 -4.78 -18.68
N ALA A 12 14.95 -5.10 -17.42
CA ALA A 12 16.29 -5.36 -16.92
C ALA A 12 16.96 -6.55 -17.66
N GLU A 13 16.21 -7.63 -17.89
CA GLU A 13 16.68 -8.76 -18.72
C GLU A 13 17.04 -8.34 -20.14
N LYS A 14 16.20 -7.50 -20.78
CA LYS A 14 16.47 -7.01 -22.14
C LYS A 14 17.68 -6.09 -22.23
N ILE A 15 17.94 -5.32 -21.17
CA ILE A 15 19.14 -4.50 -21.07
C ILE A 15 20.39 -5.37 -20.87
N HIS A 16 20.30 -6.45 -20.09
CA HIS A 16 21.39 -7.42 -19.96
C HIS A 16 21.73 -8.08 -21.30
N GLU A 17 20.71 -8.49 -22.05
CA GLU A 17 20.87 -9.04 -23.41
C GLU A 17 21.60 -8.04 -24.34
N LEU A 18 21.29 -6.75 -24.23
CA LEU A 18 21.95 -5.69 -24.99
C LEU A 18 23.44 -5.51 -24.60
N ASP A 19 23.80 -5.69 -23.32
CA ASP A 19 25.19 -5.64 -22.86
C ASP A 19 26.01 -6.81 -23.43
N GLU A 20 25.42 -8.00 -23.46
CA GLU A 20 26.03 -9.19 -24.08
C GLU A 20 26.26 -8.99 -25.58
N TYR A 21 25.25 -8.51 -26.32
CA TYR A 21 25.41 -8.21 -27.74
C TYR A 21 26.46 -7.13 -27.99
N SER A 22 26.50 -6.09 -27.15
CA SER A 22 27.50 -5.02 -27.27
C SER A 22 28.91 -5.58 -27.07
N THR A 23 29.10 -6.48 -26.11
CA THR A 23 30.37 -7.16 -25.86
C THR A 23 30.80 -8.02 -27.05
N GLN A 24 29.87 -8.76 -27.66
CA GLN A 24 30.15 -9.56 -28.86
C GLN A 24 30.54 -8.66 -30.05
N ILE A 25 29.81 -7.56 -30.27
CA ILE A 25 30.12 -6.61 -31.35
C ILE A 25 31.49 -5.93 -31.12
N SER A 26 31.83 -5.61 -29.86
CA SER A 26 33.16 -5.09 -29.52
C SER A 26 34.27 -6.07 -29.89
N GLY A 27 34.07 -7.37 -29.61
CA GLY A 27 34.99 -8.43 -30.04
C GLY A 27 35.16 -8.49 -31.57
N ILE A 28 34.05 -8.43 -32.32
CA ILE A 28 34.07 -8.41 -33.78
C ILE A 28 34.82 -7.17 -34.31
N ALA A 29 34.57 -5.99 -33.73
CA ALA A 29 35.23 -4.75 -34.14
C ALA A 29 36.74 -4.81 -33.90
N ASN A 30 37.19 -5.42 -32.80
CA ASN A 30 38.62 -5.66 -32.54
C ASN A 30 39.23 -6.62 -33.57
N THR A 31 38.56 -7.73 -33.89
CA THR A 31 39.03 -8.66 -34.94
C THR A 31 39.15 -7.96 -36.31
N ILE A 32 38.18 -7.10 -36.67
CA ILE A 32 38.25 -6.31 -37.92
C ILE A 32 39.44 -5.36 -37.89
N HIS A 33 39.72 -4.72 -36.74
CA HIS A 33 40.87 -3.85 -36.57
C HIS A 33 42.19 -4.61 -36.77
N GLU A 34 42.33 -5.79 -36.15
CA GLU A 34 43.50 -6.67 -36.32
C GLU A 34 43.70 -7.12 -37.77
N ILE A 35 42.63 -7.53 -38.45
CA ILE A 35 42.67 -7.90 -39.89
C ILE A 35 43.12 -6.70 -40.74
N ALA A 36 42.60 -5.50 -40.44
CA ALA A 36 42.95 -4.29 -41.17
C ALA A 36 44.44 -3.93 -40.97
N ASP A 37 44.98 -4.06 -39.77
CA ASP A 37 46.39 -3.82 -39.48
C ASP A 37 47.30 -4.84 -40.17
N GLN A 38 46.94 -6.13 -40.15
CA GLN A 38 47.64 -7.17 -40.90
C GLN A 38 47.61 -6.92 -42.40
N THR A 39 46.46 -6.52 -42.95
CA THR A 39 46.31 -6.18 -44.37
C THR A 39 47.17 -4.98 -44.75
N ASN A 40 47.23 -3.96 -43.87
CA ASN A 40 48.08 -2.79 -44.05
C ASN A 40 49.57 -3.18 -44.07
N LEU A 41 49.99 -4.12 -43.21
CA LEU A 41 51.37 -4.62 -43.17
C LEU A 41 51.71 -5.46 -44.42
N LEU A 42 50.81 -6.33 -44.87
CA LEU A 42 50.96 -7.10 -46.11
C LEU A 42 51.07 -6.18 -47.34
N ALA A 43 50.22 -5.16 -47.40
CA ALA A 43 50.26 -4.16 -48.47
C ALA A 43 51.57 -3.35 -48.47
N LEU A 44 52.12 -3.06 -47.29
CA LEU A 44 53.43 -2.44 -47.17
C LEU A 44 54.54 -3.34 -47.73
N HIS A 45 54.55 -4.62 -47.38
CA HIS A 45 55.53 -5.58 -47.94
C HIS A 45 55.41 -5.67 -49.47
N ALA A 46 54.18 -5.74 -49.99
CA ALA A 46 53.95 -5.75 -51.43
C ALA A 46 54.45 -4.47 -52.13
N ALA A 47 54.26 -3.30 -51.51
CA ALA A 47 54.76 -2.03 -52.04
C ALA A 47 56.30 -1.98 -52.07
N ILE A 48 56.97 -2.53 -51.05
CA ILE A 48 58.44 -2.64 -51.00
C ILE A 48 58.94 -3.57 -52.11
N GLU A 49 58.33 -4.74 -52.28
CA GLU A 49 58.76 -5.70 -53.31
C GLU A 49 58.48 -5.16 -54.73
N ALA A 50 57.38 -4.44 -54.91
CA ALA A 50 57.07 -3.75 -56.16
C ALA A 50 58.12 -2.67 -56.51
N ALA A 51 58.60 -1.91 -55.51
CA ALA A 51 59.69 -0.95 -55.72
C ALA A 51 61.01 -1.66 -56.09
N ARG A 52 61.25 -2.85 -55.52
CA ARG A 52 62.44 -3.67 -55.81
C ARG A 52 62.45 -4.25 -57.23
N ALA A 53 61.28 -4.56 -57.77
CA ALA A 53 61.11 -5.03 -59.15
C ALA A 53 61.25 -3.91 -60.23
N GLY A 54 61.43 -2.65 -59.82
CA GLY A 54 61.64 -1.53 -60.73
C GLY A 54 60.45 -1.30 -61.67
N GLU A 55 60.72 -1.14 -62.97
CA GLU A 55 59.69 -0.88 -63.99
C GLU A 55 58.63 -2.00 -64.07
N GLN A 56 59.02 -3.26 -63.84
CA GLN A 56 58.10 -4.41 -63.87
C GLN A 56 57.10 -4.41 -62.70
N GLY A 57 57.44 -3.71 -61.60
CA GLY A 57 56.61 -3.64 -60.39
C GLY A 57 55.63 -2.46 -60.35
N ARG A 58 55.64 -1.56 -61.35
CA ARG A 58 54.85 -0.31 -61.32
C ARG A 58 53.35 -0.53 -61.09
N GLY A 59 52.74 -1.51 -61.77
CA GLY A 59 51.32 -1.84 -61.60
C GLY A 59 51.01 -2.38 -60.20
N LEU A 60 51.87 -3.26 -59.69
CA LEU A 60 51.77 -3.84 -58.34
C LEU A 60 51.91 -2.76 -57.25
N ALA A 61 52.79 -1.77 -57.45
CA ALA A 61 52.98 -0.67 -56.51
C ALA A 61 51.71 0.18 -56.35
N VAL A 62 50.96 0.42 -57.44
CA VAL A 62 49.70 1.17 -57.40
C VAL A 62 48.64 0.40 -56.61
N VAL A 63 48.49 -0.90 -56.89
CA VAL A 63 47.53 -1.76 -56.18
C VAL A 63 47.88 -1.85 -54.70
N ALA A 64 49.15 -2.06 -54.35
CA ALA A 64 49.60 -2.15 -52.96
C ALA A 64 49.29 -0.86 -52.17
N ASN A 65 49.47 0.32 -52.78
CA ASN A 65 49.14 1.59 -52.14
C ASN A 65 47.63 1.75 -51.91
N GLU A 66 46.79 1.32 -52.86
CA GLU A 66 45.33 1.41 -52.70
C GLU A 66 44.82 0.44 -51.62
N VAL A 67 45.34 -0.80 -51.59
CA VAL A 67 45.04 -1.76 -50.51
C VAL A 67 45.46 -1.20 -49.15
N ARG A 68 46.63 -0.56 -49.06
CA ARG A 68 47.11 0.07 -47.82
C ARG A 68 46.17 1.20 -47.36
N LYS A 69 45.66 1.99 -48.29
CA LYS A 69 44.70 3.08 -48.01
C LYS A 69 43.35 2.53 -47.54
N LEU A 70 42.85 1.46 -48.16
CA LEU A 70 41.64 0.76 -47.73
C LEU A 70 41.81 0.19 -46.31
N ALA A 71 42.92 -0.51 -46.07
CA ALA A 71 43.22 -1.10 -44.77
C ALA A 71 43.21 -0.06 -43.64
N LYS A 72 43.87 1.09 -43.85
CA LYS A 72 43.82 2.20 -42.88
C LYS A 72 42.41 2.75 -42.65
N ARG A 73 41.60 2.90 -43.71
CA ARG A 73 40.20 3.33 -43.57
C ARG A 73 39.39 2.33 -42.77
N THR A 74 39.54 1.03 -43.05
CA THR A 74 38.87 -0.04 -42.31
C THR A 74 39.27 -0.04 -40.83
N ALA A 75 40.55 0.11 -40.51
CA ALA A 75 41.04 0.17 -39.13
C ALA A 75 40.44 1.36 -38.36
N ASN A 76 40.33 2.53 -39.01
CA ASN A 76 39.70 3.71 -38.42
C ASN A 76 38.21 3.49 -38.18
N SER A 77 37.47 2.94 -39.14
CA SER A 77 36.05 2.64 -38.96
C SER A 77 35.81 1.60 -37.86
N ALA A 78 36.64 0.57 -37.75
CA ALA A 78 36.57 -0.40 -36.66
C ALA A 78 36.78 0.25 -35.28
N LYS A 79 37.69 1.23 -35.19
CA LYS A 79 37.92 2.01 -33.97
C LYS A 79 36.71 2.91 -33.63
N GLU A 80 36.11 3.56 -34.61
CA GLU A 80 34.89 4.36 -34.42
C GLU A 80 33.72 3.49 -33.93
N ILE A 81 33.53 2.31 -34.52
CA ILE A 81 32.53 1.33 -34.08
C ILE A 81 32.79 0.93 -32.63
N SER A 82 34.04 0.60 -32.27
CA SER A 82 34.40 0.25 -30.88
C SER A 82 34.08 1.38 -29.90
N GLY A 83 34.32 2.64 -30.29
CA GLY A 83 33.95 3.81 -29.50
C GLY A 83 32.44 3.97 -29.32
N MET A 84 31.64 3.72 -30.36
CA MET A 84 30.18 3.75 -30.27
C MET A 84 29.65 2.63 -29.36
N ILE A 85 30.20 1.43 -29.48
CA ILE A 85 29.84 0.28 -28.63
C ILE A 85 30.19 0.56 -27.16
N GLY A 86 31.33 1.19 -26.88
CA GLY A 86 31.68 1.61 -25.52
C GLY A 86 30.64 2.57 -24.91
N LYS A 87 30.14 3.54 -25.70
CA LYS A 87 29.05 4.43 -25.26
C LYS A 87 27.73 3.70 -25.02
N ILE A 88 27.42 2.70 -25.85
CA ILE A 88 26.23 1.85 -25.66
C ILE A 88 26.38 1.08 -24.35
N GLN A 89 27.51 0.41 -24.10
CA GLN A 89 27.75 -0.32 -22.85
C GLN A 89 27.65 0.58 -21.61
N GLU A 90 28.19 1.80 -21.66
CA GLU A 90 28.06 2.77 -20.57
C GLU A 90 26.58 3.15 -20.33
N GLY A 91 25.83 3.45 -21.40
CA GLY A 91 24.40 3.76 -21.30
C GLY A 91 23.57 2.58 -20.78
N THR A 92 23.88 1.36 -21.22
CA THR A 92 23.24 0.12 -20.78
C THR A 92 23.50 -0.10 -19.28
N LYS A 93 24.73 0.05 -18.80
CA LYS A 93 25.08 -0.03 -17.36
C LYS A 93 24.35 1.01 -16.52
N TYR A 94 24.26 2.25 -17.01
CA TYR A 94 23.49 3.29 -16.35
C TYR A 94 22.01 2.90 -16.23
N ALA A 95 21.43 2.39 -17.32
CA ALA A 95 20.03 1.98 -17.34
C ALA A 95 19.73 0.79 -16.41
N VAL A 96 20.64 -0.21 -16.28
CA VAL A 96 20.52 -1.27 -15.27
C VAL A 96 20.42 -0.69 -13.87
N LYS A 97 21.32 0.24 -13.52
CA LYS A 97 21.35 0.85 -12.19
C LYS A 97 20.06 1.63 -11.88
N GLU A 98 19.55 2.39 -12.84
CA GLU A 98 18.26 3.09 -12.68
C GLU A 98 17.07 2.12 -12.55
N MET A 99 17.14 0.95 -13.20
CA MET A 99 16.14 -0.10 -13.03
C MET A 99 16.17 -0.71 -11.63
N GLU A 100 17.35 -0.98 -11.06
CA GLU A 100 17.47 -1.49 -9.69
C GLU A 100 16.82 -0.52 -8.68
N VAL A 101 17.07 0.79 -8.84
CA VAL A 101 16.43 1.82 -8.02
C VAL A 101 14.91 1.81 -8.23
N SER A 102 14.45 1.70 -9.48
CA SER A 102 13.02 1.65 -9.81
C SER A 102 12.33 0.43 -9.20
N VAL A 103 12.97 -0.75 -9.20
CA VAL A 103 12.45 -1.95 -8.55
C VAL A 103 12.28 -1.72 -7.04
N ALA A 104 13.28 -1.13 -6.39
CA ALA A 104 13.20 -0.82 -4.96
C ALA A 104 12.03 0.11 -4.64
N MET A 105 11.87 1.20 -5.41
CA MET A 105 10.76 2.13 -5.24
C MET A 105 9.39 1.48 -5.47
N VAL A 106 9.27 0.60 -6.46
CA VAL A 106 8.03 -0.15 -6.71
C VAL A 106 7.71 -1.08 -5.54
N ASN A 107 8.70 -1.78 -5.00
CA ASN A 107 8.51 -2.66 -3.85
C ASN A 107 8.05 -1.89 -2.60
N ASP A 108 8.65 -0.72 -2.33
CA ASP A 108 8.22 0.16 -1.24
C ASP A 108 6.78 0.66 -1.45
N GLY A 109 6.44 1.02 -2.69
CA GLY A 109 5.08 1.41 -3.06
C GLY A 109 4.05 0.29 -2.86
N VAL A 110 4.41 -0.95 -3.17
CA VAL A 110 3.57 -2.14 -2.92
C VAL A 110 3.34 -2.33 -1.42
N GLU A 111 4.37 -2.18 -0.60
CA GLU A 111 4.26 -2.34 0.85
C GLU A 111 3.40 -1.23 1.48
N LEU A 112 3.56 0.02 1.03
CA LEU A 112 2.69 1.13 1.44
C LEU A 112 1.23 0.90 1.05
N ALA A 113 0.98 0.44 -0.17
CA ALA A 113 -0.37 0.10 -0.63
C ALA A 113 -0.99 -1.05 0.20
N ARG A 114 -0.18 -2.05 0.57
CA ARG A 114 -0.62 -3.13 1.46
C ARG A 114 -1.00 -2.62 2.84
N LYS A 115 -0.18 -1.74 3.44
CA LYS A 115 -0.50 -1.11 4.73
C LYS A 115 -1.78 -0.29 4.66
N ALA A 116 -1.96 0.51 3.60
CA ALA A 116 -3.20 1.26 3.39
C ALA A 116 -4.42 0.34 3.27
N GLY A 117 -4.29 -0.77 2.54
CA GLY A 117 -5.34 -1.80 2.43
C GLY A 117 -5.73 -2.40 3.77
N ASN A 118 -4.75 -2.70 4.63
CA ASN A 118 -5.02 -3.20 5.98
C ASN A 118 -5.77 -2.17 6.83
N SER A 119 -5.34 -0.90 6.81
CA SER A 119 -6.02 0.18 7.54
C SER A 119 -7.47 0.36 7.09
N VAL A 120 -7.73 0.29 5.78
CA VAL A 120 -9.10 0.35 5.23
C VAL A 120 -9.93 -0.85 5.70
N SER A 121 -9.34 -2.05 5.77
CA SER A 121 -10.04 -3.23 6.31
C SER A 121 -10.41 -3.05 7.78
N SER A 122 -9.49 -2.53 8.61
CA SER A 122 -9.77 -2.25 10.03
C SER A 122 -10.84 -1.17 10.21
N ILE A 123 -10.86 -0.13 9.36
CA ILE A 123 -11.92 0.88 9.37
C ILE A 123 -13.28 0.25 9.05
N ARG A 124 -13.32 -0.64 8.05
CA ARG A 124 -14.55 -1.37 7.69
C ARG A 124 -15.07 -2.20 8.87
N GLU A 125 -14.20 -2.97 9.52
CA GLU A 125 -14.57 -3.77 10.69
C GLU A 125 -15.08 -2.90 11.86
N ALA A 126 -14.42 -1.77 12.12
CA ALA A 126 -14.87 -0.83 13.15
C ALA A 126 -16.25 -0.23 12.83
N ALA A 127 -16.50 0.12 11.57
CA ALA A 127 -17.78 0.64 11.11
C ALA A 127 -18.89 -0.42 11.21
N GLU A 128 -18.61 -1.68 10.87
CA GLU A 128 -19.55 -2.79 11.04
C GLU A 128 -19.90 -3.03 12.51
N ASN A 129 -18.92 -2.97 13.41
CA ASN A 129 -19.16 -3.11 14.85
C ASN A 129 -20.01 -1.95 15.38
N ALA A 130 -19.69 -0.70 15.00
CA ALA A 130 -20.48 0.46 15.39
C ALA A 130 -21.93 0.36 14.91
N ALA A 131 -22.17 -0.17 13.70
CA ALA A 131 -23.53 -0.39 13.20
C ALA A 131 -24.30 -1.43 14.04
N ARG A 132 -23.64 -2.51 14.48
CA ARG A 132 -24.25 -3.51 15.40
C ARG A 132 -24.56 -2.91 16.76
N ASP A 133 -23.68 -2.08 17.29
CA ASP A 133 -23.90 -1.40 18.58
C ASP A 133 -25.10 -0.44 18.50
N VAL A 134 -25.25 0.30 17.39
CA VAL A 134 -26.41 1.17 17.16
C VAL A 134 -27.71 0.37 17.08
N ASP A 135 -27.69 -0.80 16.45
CA ASP A 135 -28.85 -1.70 16.38
C ASP A 135 -29.25 -2.22 17.78
N ALA A 136 -28.27 -2.66 18.57
CA ALA A 136 -28.47 -3.09 19.95
C ALA A 136 -29.03 -1.96 20.84
N ILE A 137 -28.50 -0.74 20.71
CA ILE A 137 -29.02 0.45 21.41
C ILE A 137 -30.47 0.72 21.01
N THR A 138 -30.80 0.61 19.71
CA THR A 138 -32.16 0.81 19.22
C THR A 138 -33.13 -0.20 19.84
N HIS A 139 -32.74 -1.47 19.93
CA HIS A 139 -33.51 -2.50 20.62
C HIS A 139 -33.70 -2.18 22.12
N ALA A 140 -32.64 -1.79 22.83
CA ALA A 140 -32.73 -1.42 24.25
C ALA A 140 -33.65 -0.21 24.49
N ILE A 141 -33.63 0.78 23.60
CA ILE A 141 -34.53 1.96 23.66
C ILE A 141 -35.99 1.53 23.46
N GLN A 142 -36.27 0.58 22.55
CA GLN A 142 -37.62 0.05 22.36
C GLN A 142 -38.13 -0.65 23.62
N GLU A 143 -37.31 -1.49 24.26
CA GLU A 143 -37.65 -2.15 25.53
C GLU A 143 -37.88 -1.13 26.66
N GLN A 144 -37.01 -0.14 26.81
CA GLN A 144 -37.18 0.93 27.80
C GLN A 144 -38.47 1.72 27.57
N SER A 145 -38.84 1.99 26.31
CA SER A 145 -40.10 2.67 25.98
C SER A 145 -41.32 1.85 26.42
N LEU A 146 -41.28 0.53 26.27
CA LEU A 146 -42.33 -0.37 26.74
C LEU A 146 -42.40 -0.41 28.26
N ALA A 147 -41.26 -0.52 28.94
CA ALA A 147 -41.18 -0.50 30.40
C ALA A 147 -41.69 0.83 30.98
N ALA A 148 -41.31 1.97 30.39
CA ALA A 148 -41.79 3.29 30.80
C ALA A 148 -43.32 3.41 30.66
N ARG A 149 -43.90 2.85 29.60
CA ARG A 149 -45.37 2.79 29.43
C ARG A 149 -46.04 1.93 30.51
N ASP A 150 -45.48 0.76 30.83
CA ASP A 150 -46.00 -0.09 31.91
C ASP A 150 -45.94 0.64 33.27
N ILE A 151 -44.82 1.29 33.58
CA ILE A 151 -44.67 2.10 34.79
C ILE A 151 -45.72 3.21 34.85
N ALA A 152 -45.90 3.96 33.77
CA ALA A 152 -46.91 5.02 33.71
C ALA A 152 -48.33 4.49 33.97
N GLN A 153 -48.68 3.34 33.40
CA GLN A 153 -49.97 2.68 33.67
C GLN A 153 -50.11 2.23 35.13
N ARG A 154 -49.05 1.70 35.73
CA ARG A 154 -49.04 1.31 37.16
C ARG A 154 -49.24 2.53 38.07
N ILE A 155 -48.57 3.64 37.77
CA ILE A 155 -48.74 4.91 38.51
C ILE A 155 -50.20 5.39 38.41
N GLU A 156 -50.80 5.33 37.23
CA GLU A 156 -52.21 5.71 37.05
C GLU A 156 -53.15 4.81 37.88
N ARG A 157 -52.89 3.49 37.91
CA ARG A 157 -53.64 2.54 38.75
C ARG A 157 -53.51 2.87 40.24
N ILE A 158 -52.29 3.15 40.73
CA ILE A 158 -52.06 3.55 42.13
C ILE A 158 -52.82 4.83 42.46
N ALA A 159 -52.78 5.84 41.58
CA ALA A 159 -53.52 7.09 41.75
C ALA A 159 -55.04 6.87 41.75
N LYS A 160 -55.56 5.89 40.99
CA LYS A 160 -56.97 5.48 41.03
C LYS A 160 -57.33 4.76 42.34
N VAL A 161 -56.49 3.85 42.84
CA VAL A 161 -56.70 3.16 44.13
C VAL A 161 -56.75 4.17 45.27
N ARG A 162 -55.79 5.11 45.31
CA ARG A 162 -55.75 6.17 46.32
C ARG A 162 -57.03 7.03 46.34
N ARG A 163 -57.66 7.26 45.18
CA ARG A 163 -58.95 7.96 45.09
C ARG A 163 -60.14 7.11 45.57
N LYS A 164 -60.07 5.79 45.45
CA LYS A 164 -61.15 4.87 45.83
C LYS A 164 -61.12 4.45 47.30
N THR A 165 -60.03 4.65 48.03
CA THR A 165 -59.98 4.44 49.48
C THR A 165 -60.50 5.71 50.17
N PRO A 166 -61.76 5.77 50.66
CA PRO A 166 -62.24 6.95 51.35
C PRO A 166 -61.48 7.01 52.67
N TRP A 167 -60.72 8.07 52.88
CA TRP A 167 -60.12 8.38 54.17
C TRP A 167 -61.24 8.46 55.21
N HIS A 168 -61.40 7.41 56.01
CA HIS A 168 -62.26 7.43 57.19
C HIS A 168 -61.39 7.92 58.36
N PRO A 169 -61.52 9.18 58.79
CA PRO A 169 -60.91 9.57 60.04
C PRO A 169 -61.51 8.69 61.13
N ARG A 170 -60.67 7.96 61.88
CA ARG A 170 -61.11 7.34 63.13
C ARG A 170 -61.68 8.47 63.99
N LYS A 171 -63.01 8.49 64.19
CA LYS A 171 -63.65 9.42 65.12
C LYS A 171 -62.98 9.24 66.47
N GLN A 172 -62.25 10.24 66.94
CA GLN A 172 -61.82 10.28 68.34
C GLN A 172 -63.09 10.29 69.20
N PRO A 173 -63.20 9.42 70.23
CA PRO A 173 -64.37 9.41 71.09
C PRO A 173 -64.53 10.75 71.79
N ASN A 174 -65.74 11.32 71.72
CA ASN A 174 -66.10 12.61 72.30
C ASN A 174 -65.73 12.65 73.81
N PRO A 175 -64.92 13.62 74.28
CA PRO A 175 -64.54 13.71 75.71
C PRO A 175 -65.73 13.87 76.66
N GLN A 176 -66.90 14.31 76.17
CA GLN A 176 -68.13 14.40 76.99
C GLN A 176 -68.72 13.03 77.36
N SER A 177 -68.60 12.00 76.52
CA SER A 177 -69.11 10.66 76.86
C SER A 177 -68.28 9.99 77.96
N ARG A 178 -66.98 10.31 78.05
CA ARG A 178 -66.11 9.89 79.16
C ARG A 178 -66.48 10.56 80.49
N ARG A 179 -66.89 11.83 80.48
CA ARG A 179 -67.28 12.55 81.70
C ARG A 179 -68.60 12.05 82.29
N GLN A 180 -69.59 11.72 81.45
CA GLN A 180 -70.86 11.15 81.93
C GLN A 180 -70.70 9.72 82.47
N SER A 181 -69.89 8.88 81.83
CA SER A 181 -69.62 7.53 82.32
C SER A 181 -68.77 7.50 83.60
N SER A 182 -67.84 8.44 83.79
CA SER A 182 -67.13 8.57 85.07
C SER A 182 -68.05 9.05 86.19
N ALA A 183 -68.88 10.08 85.96
CA ALA A 183 -69.77 10.61 87.00
C ALA A 183 -70.79 9.56 87.49
N SER A 184 -71.35 8.73 86.60
CA SER A 184 -72.25 7.65 86.98
C SER A 184 -71.55 6.52 87.73
N ASN A 185 -70.31 6.16 87.34
CA ASN A 185 -69.51 5.18 88.09
C ASN A 185 -69.14 5.68 89.49
N TRP A 186 -68.76 6.95 89.64
CA TRP A 186 -68.47 7.54 90.94
C TRP A 186 -69.70 7.58 91.87
N MET A 187 -70.89 7.88 91.33
CA MET A 187 -72.14 7.82 92.12
C MET A 187 -72.51 6.41 92.57
N ASN A 188 -72.30 5.40 91.71
CA ASN A 188 -72.55 4.00 92.07
C ASN A 188 -71.56 3.50 93.13
N TRP A 189 -70.28 3.88 93.00
CA TRP A 189 -69.24 3.50 93.97
C TRP A 189 -69.51 4.13 95.35
N TRP A 190 -69.98 5.38 95.41
CA TRP A 190 -70.31 6.04 96.68
C TRP A 190 -71.56 5.47 97.35
N ARG A 191 -72.53 4.96 96.58
CA ARG A 191 -73.71 4.25 97.13
C ARG A 191 -73.37 2.87 97.71
N ALA A 192 -72.29 2.23 97.25
CA ALA A 192 -71.85 0.93 97.76
C ALA A 192 -71.04 1.01 99.07
N LEU A 193 -70.68 2.23 99.51
CA LEU A 193 -69.88 2.50 100.71
C LEU A 193 -70.69 3.09 101.89
N LYS A 194 -72.03 3.11 101.77
CA LYS A 194 -72.99 3.35 102.86
C LYS A 194 -73.76 2.08 103.13
#